data_AF-A0A7K2VQV4-F1
#
_entry.id   AF-A0A7K2VQV4-F1
#
_cell.length_a   1.000
_cell.length_b   1.000
_cell.length_c   1.000
_cell.angle_alpha   90.00
_cell.angle_beta   90.00
_cell.angle_gamma   90.00
#
_symmetry.space_group_name_H-M   'P 1'
#
loop_
_entity.id
_entity.type
_entity.pdbx_description
1 polymer ?
#
loop_
_entity_poly.entity_id
_entity_poly.type
_entity_poly.pdbx_seq_one_letter_code
_entity_poly.pdbx_strand_id
1 'polypeptide(L)' 'MRVNGTVAEGFEPVAEAFAANFARLGERGAAVAVYRDGHRVVDLWAGTRDVDGSAPWERG' A
#
# COMPACT_ATOMS: atom_id res chain seq x y z
N MET A 1 -7.60 -0.57 -10.14
CA MET A 1 -6.90 0.44 -9.32
C MET A 1 -5.39 0.25 -9.48
N ARG A 2 -4.59 1.31 -9.60
CA ARG A 2 -3.14 1.20 -9.83
C ARG A 2 -2.39 1.11 -8.51
N VAL A 3 -1.77 -0.05 -8.25
CA VAL A 3 -0.84 -0.25 -7.13
C VAL A 3 0.51 0.37 -7.48
N ASN A 4 1.11 1.08 -6.53
CA ASN A 4 2.43 1.70 -6.66
C ASN A 4 3.35 1.19 -5.55
N GLY A 5 4.66 1.31 -5.78
CA GLY A 5 5.69 0.95 -4.82
C GLY A 5 6.57 -0.19 -5.29
N THR A 6 7.18 -0.90 -4.34
CA THR A 6 8.20 -1.92 -4.59
C THR A 6 7.95 -3.18 -3.78
N VAL A 7 8.28 -4.31 -4.39
CA VAL A 7 8.27 -5.63 -3.77
C VAL A 7 9.56 -6.34 -4.11
N ALA A 8 10.25 -6.86 -3.11
CA ALA A 8 11.42 -7.71 -3.29
C ALA A 8 11.01 -9.08 -3.86
N GLU A 9 11.92 -9.71 -4.60
CA GLU A 9 11.70 -11.04 -5.17
C GLU A 9 11.27 -12.05 -4.09
N GLY A 10 10.24 -12.84 -4.38
CA GLY A 10 9.64 -13.81 -3.46
C GLY A 10 8.56 -13.26 -2.53
N PHE A 11 8.27 -11.96 -2.60
CA PHE A 11 7.17 -11.31 -1.84
C PHE A 11 6.03 -10.82 -2.74
N GLU A 12 6.03 -11.15 -4.03
CA GLU A 12 5.00 -10.77 -5.00
C GLU A 12 3.56 -11.10 -4.56
N PRO A 13 3.29 -12.23 -3.86
CA PRO A 13 1.94 -12.51 -3.36
C PRO A 13 1.38 -11.44 -2.42
N VAL A 14 2.22 -10.62 -1.77
CA VAL A 14 1.77 -9.49 -0.96
C VAL A 14 1.14 -8.41 -1.85
N ALA A 15 1.69 -8.13 -3.03
CA ALA A 15 1.08 -7.19 -3.97
C ALA A 15 -0.25 -7.70 -4.52
N GLU A 16 -0.37 -9.00 -4.78
CA GLU A 16 -1.62 -9.61 -5.23
C GLU A 16 -2.71 -9.50 -4.15
N ALA A 17 -2.38 -9.84 -2.90
CA ALA A 17 -3.28 -9.72 -1.76
C ALA A 17 -3.69 -8.26 -1.52
N PHE A 18 -2.73 -7.33 -1.57
CA PHE A 18 -2.98 -5.91 -1.43
C PHE A 18 -3.93 -5.40 -2.52
N ALA A 19 -3.72 -5.78 -3.78
CA ALA A 19 -4.63 -5.43 -4.88
C ALA A 19 -6.03 -6.04 -4.70
N ALA A 20 -6.12 -7.27 -4.20
CA ALA A 20 -7.38 -7.97 -3.96
C ALA A 20 -8.23 -7.31 -2.87
N ASN A 21 -7.61 -6.68 -1.86
CA ASN A 21 -8.34 -5.96 -0.81
C ASN A 21 -9.22 -4.84 -1.37
N PHE A 22 -8.74 -4.09 -2.35
CA PHE A 22 -9.54 -3.04 -3.00
C PHE A 22 -10.79 -3.59 -3.69
N ALA A 23 -10.68 -4.76 -4.33
CA ALA A 23 -11.81 -5.38 -5.01
C ALA A 23 -12.80 -6.07 -4.04
N ARG A 24 -12.29 -6.68 -2.96
CA ARG A 24 -13.09 -7.53 -2.07
C ARG A 24 -13.62 -6.80 -0.83
N LEU A 25 -12.86 -5.84 -0.33
CA LEU A 25 -13.14 -5.12 0.92
C LEU A 25 -13.57 -3.67 0.69
N GLY A 26 -13.51 -3.18 -0.55
CA GLY A 26 -13.97 -1.84 -0.91
C GLY A 26 -13.08 -0.72 -0.37
N GLU A 27 -11.77 -0.96 -0.25
CA GLU A 27 -10.82 0.06 0.20
C GLU A 27 -10.82 1.29 -0.73
N ARG A 28 -10.80 2.49 -0.14
CA ARG A 28 -10.67 3.77 -0.87
C ARG A 28 -9.19 4.16 -1.05
N GLY A 29 -8.37 3.82 -0.08
CA GLY A 29 -6.92 3.92 -0.13
C GLY A 29 -6.27 3.14 1.00
N ALA A 30 -5.08 2.60 0.74
CA ALA A 30 -4.27 1.89 1.72
C ALA A 30 -2.78 1.99 1.39
N ALA A 31 -1.95 1.71 2.38
CA ALA A 31 -0.52 1.53 2.23
C ALA A 31 -0.04 0.43 3.18
N VAL A 32 1.00 -0.30 2.77
CA VAL A 32 1.62 -1.36 3.58
C VAL A 32 3.13 -1.36 3.39
N ALA A 33 3.86 -1.45 4.50
CA ALA A 33 5.30 -1.66 4.52
C ALA A 33 5.63 -2.92 5.32
N VAL A 34 6.44 -3.81 4.75
CA VAL A 34 6.88 -5.05 5.40
C VAL A 34 8.39 -5.05 5.50
N TYR A 35 8.88 -5.40 6.69
CA TYR A 35 10.30 -5.52 6.99
C TYR A 35 10.62 -6.97 7.35
N ARG A 36 11.74 -7.48 6.81
CA ARG A 36 12.33 -8.77 7.18
C ARG A 36 13.80 -8.55 7.50
N ASP A 37 14.22 -9.00 8.67
CA ASP A 37 15.60 -8.86 9.14
C ASP A 37 16.11 -7.41 9.06
N GLY A 38 15.25 -6.45 9.41
CA GLY A 38 15.53 -5.01 9.35
C GLY A 38 15.48 -4.38 7.95
N HIS A 39 15.31 -5.17 6.88
CA HIS A 39 15.26 -4.69 5.50
C HIS A 39 13.82 -4.57 5.02
N ARG A 40 13.48 -3.45 4.38
CA ARG A 40 12.15 -3.25 3.79
C ARG A 40 12.04 -4.06 2.52
N VAL A 41 11.19 -5.08 2.54
CA VAL A 41 10.96 -6.02 1.43
C VAL A 41 9.67 -5.71 0.66
N VAL A 42 8.73 -4.98 1.28
CA VAL A 42 7.52 -4.47 0.63
C VAL A 42 7.30 -3.03 1.05
N ASP A 43 6.97 -2.17 0.10
CA ASP A 43 6.47 -0.81 0.32
C ASP A 43 5.46 -0.52 -0.77
N LEU A 44 4.16 -0.59 -0.46
CA LEU A 44 3.07 -0.45 -1.43
C LEU A 44 2.07 0.59 -0.97
N TRP A 45 1.51 1.33 -1.92
CA TRP A 45 0.39 2.23 -1.68
C TRP A 45 -0.50 2.34 -2.90
N ALA A 46 -1.78 2.59 -2.66
CA ALA A 46 -2.75 2.82 -3.71
C ALA A 46 -3.96 3.59 -3.17
N GLY A 47 -4.62 4.34 -4.05
CA GLY A 47 -5.91 4.98 -3.76
C GLY A 47 -5.73 6.35 -3.13
N THR A 48 -6.80 6.85 -2.51
CA THR A 48 -6.78 8.18 -1.92
C THR A 48 -6.38 8.11 -0.45
N ARG A 49 -5.41 8.93 -0.06
CA ARG A 49 -4.98 9.06 1.34
C ARG A 49 -6.08 9.68 2.21
N ASP A 50 -6.85 10.59 1.64
CA ASP A 50 -7.92 11.31 2.33
C ASP A 50 -9.26 10.73 1.92
N VAL A 51 -9.98 10.20 2.90
CA VAL A 51 -11.35 9.73 2.70
C VAL A 51 -12.37 10.86 2.83
N ASP A 52 -12.05 11.95 3.52
CA ASP A 52 -12.89 13.15 3.72
C ASP A 52 -12.13 14.47 4.05
N GLY A 53 -10.79 14.55 3.89
CA GLY A 53 -9.97 15.66 4.42
C GLY A 53 -9.45 16.66 3.38
N SER A 54 -9.72 17.96 3.57
CA SER A 54 -9.18 19.07 2.76
C SER A 54 -7.82 19.60 3.26
N ALA A 55 -7.16 18.89 4.18
CA ALA A 55 -5.95 19.39 4.83
C ALA A 55 -4.68 18.99 4.05
N PRO A 56 -3.76 19.92 3.75
CA PRO A 56 -2.48 19.58 3.13
C PRO A 56 -1.59 18.78 4.10
N TRP A 57 -0.84 17.82 3.55
CA TRP A 57 0.06 16.96 4.33
C TRP A 57 1.32 17.70 4.78
N GLU A 58 1.69 17.53 6.05
CA GLU A 58 2.99 17.93 6.62
C GLU A 58 3.87 16.71 6.87
N ARG A 59 5.18 16.88 6.67
CA ARG A 59 6.18 15.81 6.77
C ARG A 59 6.53 15.55 8.24
N GLY A 60 6.43 14.28 8.67
CA GLY A 60 7.07 13.75 9.89
C GLY A 60 8.16 12.77 9.51
#